data_AF-A0AAW2URH9-F1
#
_entry.id   AF-A0AAW2URH9-F1
#
_cell.length_a   1.000
_cell.length_b   1.000
_cell.length_c   1.000
_cell.angle_alpha   90.00
_cell.angle_beta   90.00
_cell.angle_gamma   90.00
#
_symmetry.space_group_name_H-M   'P 1'
#
loop_
_entity.id
_entity.type
_entity.pdbx_description
1 polymer ?
#
loop_
_entity_poly.entity_id
_entity_poly.type
_entity_poly.pdbx_seq_one_letter_code
_entity_poly.pdbx_strand_id
1 'polypeptide(L)'
;MDGKDPVKVIRNAVARALVFYYPFAGGLREMAGRKLLVECTEGVLFIEADEDVRLQQFGDALHPPFPWLEELLYDVPGSDGVVNWPLLLIQ
;
A
#
# COMPACT_ATOMS: atom_id res chain seq x y z
N MET A 1 -7.83 18.60 -19.29
CA MET A 1 -9.06 18.23 -18.55
C MET A 1 -8.89 18.74 -17.14
N ASP A 2 -9.72 19.68 -16.69
CA ASP A 2 -9.72 20.19 -15.30
C ASP A 2 -10.32 19.12 -14.36
N GLY A 3 -9.66 17.96 -14.29
CA GLY A 3 -10.03 16.85 -13.42
C GLY A 3 -9.40 17.01 -12.04
N LYS A 4 -10.09 16.56 -10.99
CA LYS A 4 -9.47 16.44 -9.67
C LYS A 4 -8.29 15.48 -9.75
N ASP A 5 -7.19 15.86 -9.12
CA ASP A 5 -6.00 15.03 -8.95
C ASP A 5 -6.38 13.63 -8.41
N PRO A 6 -6.15 12.54 -9.18
CA PRO A 6 -6.59 11.20 -8.82
C PRO A 6 -5.95 10.71 -7.52
N VAL A 7 -4.70 11.09 -7.25
CA VAL A 7 -3.98 10.73 -6.02
C VAL A 7 -4.73 11.27 -4.81
N LYS A 8 -5.12 12.56 -4.86
CA LYS A 8 -5.92 13.17 -3.79
C LYS A 8 -7.29 12.53 -3.64
N VAL A 9 -7.93 12.12 -4.74
CA VAL A 9 -9.23 11.46 -4.69
C VAL A 9 -9.12 10.10 -4.00
N ILE A 10 -8.15 9.26 -4.41
CA ILE A 10 -7.94 7.93 -3.85
C ILE A 10 -7.50 8.03 -2.39
N ARG A 11 -6.50 8.86 -2.07
CA ARG A 11 -6.01 9.08 -0.69
C ARG A 11 -7.15 9.46 0.25
N ASN A 12 -8.02 10.39 -0.16
CA ASN A 12 -9.17 10.80 0.64
C ASN A 12 -10.24 9.70 0.77
N ALA A 13 -10.44 8.89 -0.27
CA ALA A 13 -11.37 7.76 -0.22
C ALA A 13 -10.88 6.68 0.76
N VAL A 14 -9.58 6.34 0.71
CA VAL A 14 -8.94 5.40 1.65
C VAL A 14 -9.06 5.93 3.08
N ALA A 15 -8.74 7.21 3.33
CA ALA A 15 -8.86 7.81 4.66
C ALA A 15 -10.29 7.70 5.22
N ARG A 16 -11.33 7.92 4.39
CA ARG A 16 -12.72 7.72 4.80
C ARG A 16 -13.06 6.26 5.06
N ALA A 17 -12.58 5.34 4.22
CA ALA A 17 -12.81 3.91 4.41
C ALA A 17 -12.18 3.39 5.70
N LEU A 18 -10.97 3.86 6.05
CA LEU A 18 -10.27 3.46 7.27
C LEU A 18 -10.99 3.85 8.56
N VAL A 19 -11.98 4.74 8.53
CA VAL A 19 -12.86 4.95 9.70
C VAL A 19 -13.63 3.68 10.03
N PHE A 20 -14.16 3.01 9.01
CA PHE A 20 -14.93 1.78 9.16
C PHE A 20 -14.04 0.53 9.24
N TYR A 21 -12.90 0.58 8.57
CA TYR A 21 -11.93 -0.50 8.51
C TYR A 21 -10.64 -0.17 9.28
N TYR A 22 -10.80 0.48 10.43
CA TYR A 22 -9.70 1.00 11.24
C TYR A 22 -8.61 -0.02 11.63
N PRO A 23 -8.87 -1.34 11.76
CA PRO A 23 -7.79 -2.28 12.05
C PRO A 23 -6.69 -2.30 10.97
N PHE A 24 -7.00 -1.97 9.71
CA PHE A 24 -5.98 -1.89 8.65
C PHE A 24 -5.08 -0.66 8.78
N ALA A 25 -5.48 0.35 9.57
CA ALA A 25 -4.65 1.52 9.89
C ALA A 25 -3.71 1.26 11.09
N GLY A 26 -3.45 -0.01 11.40
CA GLY A 26 -2.56 -0.42 12.48
C GLY A 26 -1.32 -1.16 11.99
N GLY A 27 -0.43 -1.46 12.93
CA GLY A 27 0.72 -2.32 12.73
C GLY A 27 0.65 -3.57 13.61
N LEU A 28 1.36 -4.63 13.22
CA LEU A 28 1.47 -5.83 14.06
C LEU A 28 2.51 -5.61 15.15
N ARG A 29 2.15 -5.96 16.39
CA ARG A 29 3.08 -6.12 17.51
C ARG A 29 3.13 -7.57 17.98
N GLU A 30 4.32 -8.05 18.32
CA GLU A 30 4.46 -9.32 19.01
C GLU A 30 4.23 -9.16 20.52
N MET A 31 3.42 -10.05 21.07
CA MET A 31 3.06 -10.14 22.48
C MET A 31 3.60 -11.44 23.08
N ALA A 32 3.55 -11.53 24.42
CA ALA A 32 3.97 -12.72 25.15
C ALA A 32 3.33 -14.01 24.58
N GLY A 33 4.16 -15.04 24.41
CA GLY A 33 3.73 -16.31 23.85
C GLY A 33 3.59 -16.33 22.32
N ARG A 34 4.30 -15.45 21.59
CA ARG A 34 4.29 -15.36 20.11
C ARG A 34 2.90 -15.06 19.52
N LYS A 35 2.10 -14.30 20.27
CA LYS A 35 0.80 -13.82 19.80
C LYS A 35 0.98 -12.48 19.09
N LEU A 36 0.23 -12.26 18.03
CA LEU A 36 0.23 -10.98 17.33
C LEU A 36 -0.97 -10.15 17.77
N LEU A 37 -0.73 -8.86 18.02
CA LEU A 37 -1.73 -7.85 18.28
C LEU A 37 -1.69 -6.80 17.17
N VAL A 38 -2.85 -6.30 16.78
CA VAL A 38 -2.94 -5.12 15.91
C VAL A 38 -3.00 -3.87 16.78
N GLU A 39 -2.01 -3.00 16.66
CA GLU A 39 -2.03 -1.69 17.30
C GLU A 39 -2.37 -0.61 16.28
N CYS A 40 -3.52 0.04 16.46
CA CYS A 40 -4.13 0.95 15.48
C CYS A 40 -3.63 2.41 15.62
N THR A 41 -2.33 2.66 15.48
CA THR A 41 -1.72 4.00 15.66
C THR A 41 -0.92 4.52 14.48
N GLU A 42 -0.63 3.70 13.47
CA GLU A 42 0.38 4.02 12.44
C GLU A 42 -0.21 4.50 11.10
N GLY A 43 -1.49 4.21 10.82
CA GLY A 43 -2.10 4.51 9.53
C GLY A 43 -1.80 3.44 8.48
N VAL A 44 -1.86 3.83 7.20
CA VAL A 44 -1.52 2.97 6.06
C VAL A 44 -0.43 3.62 5.23
N LEU A 45 0.39 2.80 4.57
CA LEU A 45 1.35 3.32 3.61
C LEU A 45 0.67 3.54 2.27
N PHE A 46 0.78 4.75 1.73
CA PHE A 46 0.24 5.11 0.42
C PHE A 46 1.36 5.72 -0.42
N ILE A 47 1.75 5.00 -1.47
CA ILE A 47 2.83 5.36 -2.38
C ILE A 47 2.19 5.89 -3.66
N GLU A 48 2.73 6.99 -4.15
CA GLU A 48 2.36 7.58 -5.43
C GLU A 48 3.52 7.31 -6.39
N ALA A 49 3.20 6.77 -7.56
CA ALA A 49 4.16 6.52 -8.64
C ALA A 49 3.64 7.18 -9.92
N ASP A 50 4.56 7.75 -10.69
CA ASP A 50 4.30 8.31 -12.01
C ASP A 50 5.44 7.88 -12.93
N GLU A 51 5.10 7.18 -14.00
CA GLU A 51 6.07 6.55 -14.91
C GLU A 51 5.63 6.76 -16.36
N ASP A 52 6.58 7.01 -17.27
CA ASP A 52 6.32 7.22 -18.70
C ASP A 52 6.15 5.89 -19.44
N VAL A 53 5.22 5.07 -18.93
CA VAL A 53 4.86 3.75 -19.46
C VAL A 53 3.36 3.67 -19.62
N ARG A 54 2.92 3.13 -20.75
CA ARG A 54 1.50 2.90 -21.03
C ARG A 54 1.11 1.54 -20.51
N LEU A 55 -0.10 1.44 -19.93
CA LEU A 55 -0.62 0.18 -19.42
C LEU A 55 -0.62 -0.96 -20.48
N GLN A 56 -0.79 -0.63 -21.76
CA GLN A 56 -0.79 -1.59 -22.86
C GLN A 56 0.60 -2.23 -23.11
N GLN A 57 1.68 -1.60 -22.65
CA GLN A 57 3.04 -2.14 -22.79
C GLN A 57 3.28 -3.37 -21.89
N PHE A 58 2.43 -3.60 -20.89
CA PHE A 58 2.49 -4.77 -20.02
C PHE A 58 1.71 -5.99 -20.56
N GLY A 59 1.04 -5.84 -21.71
CA GLY A 59 0.20 -6.90 -22.30
C GLY A 59 -1.18 -7.02 -21.65
N ASP A 60 -1.94 -8.06 -22.03
CA ASP A 60 -3.32 -8.25 -21.58
C ASP A 60 -3.41 -8.85 -20.15
N ALA A 61 -2.30 -9.37 -19.64
CA ALA A 61 -2.23 -10.11 -18.40
C ALA A 61 -1.24 -9.45 -17.43
N LEU A 62 -1.76 -8.67 -16.49
CA LEU A 62 -0.99 -8.02 -15.41
C LEU A 62 -0.73 -8.97 -14.23
N HIS A 63 -0.38 -10.23 -14.50
CA HIS A 63 0.07 -11.16 -13.47
C HIS A 63 1.56 -11.45 -13.64
N PRO A 64 2.34 -11.55 -12.54
CA PRO A 64 3.74 -11.93 -12.66
C PRO A 64 3.91 -13.28 -13.39
N PRO A 65 4.92 -13.42 -14.25
CA PRO A 65 5.90 -12.40 -14.63
C PRO A 65 5.38 -11.43 -15.70
N PHE A 66 5.59 -10.12 -15.51
CA PHE A 66 5.39 -9.10 -16.55
C PHE A 66 6.57 -8.12 -16.60
N PRO A 67 6.79 -7.41 -17.73
CA PRO A 67 7.92 -6.49 -17.88
C PRO A 67 7.95 -5.41 -16.80
N TRP A 68 9.15 -5.04 -16.34
CA TRP A 68 9.39 -3.95 -15.39
C TRP A 68 8.76 -4.12 -13.99
N LEU A 69 8.42 -5.35 -13.59
CA LEU A 69 7.81 -5.62 -12.28
C LEU A 69 8.65 -5.08 -11.11
N GLU A 70 9.96 -5.31 -11.14
CA GLU A 70 10.86 -4.89 -10.06
C GLU A 70 11.05 -3.37 -10.04
N GLU A 71 10.95 -2.71 -11.19
CA GLU A 71 11.03 -1.26 -11.32
C GLU A 71 9.74 -0.56 -10.87
N LEU A 72 8.59 -1.23 -10.99
CA LEU A 72 7.29 -0.70 -10.58
C LEU A 72 6.98 -0.92 -9.10
N LEU A 73 7.51 -1.98 -8.49
CA LEU A 73 7.29 -2.26 -7.07
C LEU A 73 8.24 -1.43 -6.22
N TYR A 74 7.69 -0.59 -5.36
CA TYR A 74 8.50 0.14 -4.39
C TYR A 74 8.79 -0.74 -3.16
N ASP A 75 10.05 -1.13 -3.00
CA ASP A 75 10.56 -1.76 -1.79
C ASP A 75 10.78 -0.71 -0.69
N VAL A 76 10.05 -0.83 0.41
CA VAL A 76 10.01 0.22 1.42
C VAL A 76 11.13 -0.03 2.44
N PRO A 77 12.07 0.90 2.62
CA PRO A 77 13.20 0.67 3.52
C PRO A 77 12.75 0.27 4.93
N GLY A 78 13.23 -0.88 5.40
CA GLY A 78 12.89 -1.42 6.71
C GLY A 78 11.60 -2.25 6.76
N SER A 79 11.02 -2.64 5.61
CA SER A 79 9.87 -3.56 5.51
C SER A 79 10.22 -5.05 5.53
N ASP A 80 11.45 -5.41 5.87
CA ASP A 80 11.91 -6.82 5.87
C ASP A 80 11.22 -7.69 6.93
N GLY A 81 10.50 -7.08 7.87
CA GLY A 81 9.83 -7.73 8.99
C GLY A 81 8.31 -7.67 8.93
N VAL A 82 7.67 -8.57 9.68
CA VAL A 82 6.20 -8.63 9.81
C VAL A 82 5.68 -7.74 10.95
N VAL A 83 6.55 -7.33 11.88
CA VAL A 83 6.20 -6.64 13.13
C VAL A 83 6.75 -5.22 13.11
N ASN A 84 6.04 -4.27 13.75
CA ASN A 84 6.35 -2.84 13.76
C ASN A 84 6.27 -2.21 12.36
N TRP A 85 5.29 -2.65 11.58
CA TRP A 85 5.07 -2.22 10.21
C TRP A 85 3.58 -2.05 9.92
N PRO A 86 3.18 -1.03 9.11
CA PRO A 86 1.80 -0.86 8.69
C PRO A 86 1.25 -2.12 8.02
N LEU A 87 0.01 -2.46 8.36
CA LEU A 87 -0.66 -3.66 7.84
C LEU A 87 -1.03 -3.58 6.36
N LEU A 88 -1.16 -2.36 5.82
CA LEU A 88 -1.63 -2.13 4.46
C LEU A 88 -0.71 -1.15 3.74
N LEU A 89 -0.22 -1.60 2.58
CA LEU A 89 0.48 -0.82 1.58
C LEU A 89 -0.42 -0.69 0.34
N ILE A 90 -0.57 0.54 -0.14
CA ILE A 90 -1.27 0.87 -1.38
C ILE A 90 -0.26 1.59 -2.29
N GLN A 91 -0.10 1.10 -3.51
CA GLN A 91 0.69 1.71 -4.59
C GLN A 91 -0.13 1.64 -5.89
#